data_AF-A0AAJ1G9G5-F1
#
_entry.id   AF-A0AAJ1G9G5-F1
#
_cell.length_a   1.000
_cell.length_b   1.000
_cell.length_c   1.000
_cell.angle_alpha   90.00
_cell.angle_beta   90.00
_cell.angle_gamma   90.00
#
_symmetry.space_group_name_H-M   'P 1'
#
loop_
_entity.id
_entity.type
_entity.pdbx_description
1 polymer ?
#
loop_
_entity_poly.entity_id
_entity_poly.type
_entity_poly.pdbx_seq_one_letter_code
_entity_poly.pdbx_strand_id
1 'polypeptide(L)'
;MKCISVYTNDFEQFSDIYEAIIQTPLQEDEEKEVEGVMIYGAGEVPAQYVDRMRQKRGVVVMKVKDLGITILQHGEQFEIILPEQ
;
A
#
# COMPACT_ATOMS: atom_id res chain seq x y z
N MET A 1 10.12 3.56 6.20
CA MET A 1 9.58 3.07 4.90
C MET A 1 8.30 3.83 4.61
N LYS A 2 8.13 4.38 3.41
CA LYS A 2 6.92 5.15 3.08
C LYS A 2 5.71 4.21 2.91
N CYS A 3 4.55 4.62 3.42
CA CYS A 3 3.30 3.86 3.34
C CYS A 3 2.23 4.65 2.59
N ILE A 4 1.51 3.97 1.70
CA ILE A 4 0.34 4.49 1.00
C ILE A 4 -0.84 3.57 1.32
N SER A 5 -1.92 4.12 1.87
CA SER A 5 -3.18 3.40 2.05
C SER A 5 -4.01 3.51 0.78
N VAL A 6 -4.66 2.43 0.38
CA VAL A 6 -5.49 2.33 -0.82
C VAL A 6 -6.85 1.75 -0.41
N TYR A 7 -7.90 2.56 -0.54
CA TYR A 7 -9.23 2.24 -0.02
C TYR A 7 -10.06 1.51 -1.07
N THR A 8 -9.77 0.24 -1.28
CA THR A 8 -10.58 -0.69 -2.06
C THR A 8 -10.48 -2.10 -1.47
N ASN A 9 -11.56 -2.87 -1.58
CA ASN A 9 -11.58 -4.29 -1.25
C ASN A 9 -11.54 -5.18 -2.50
N ASP A 10 -11.53 -4.58 -3.70
CA ASP A 10 -11.45 -5.28 -4.97
C ASP A 10 -9.99 -5.50 -5.37
N PHE A 11 -9.58 -6.77 -5.38
CA PHE A 11 -8.22 -7.16 -5.73
C PHE A 11 -7.90 -6.94 -7.21
N GLU A 12 -8.88 -7.13 -8.09
CA GLU A 12 -8.69 -6.93 -9.55
C GLU A 12 -8.45 -5.45 -9.81
N GLN A 13 -9.33 -4.58 -9.28
CA GLN A 13 -9.16 -3.14 -9.36
C GLN A 13 -7.82 -2.68 -8.78
N PHE A 14 -7.44 -3.16 -7.59
CA PHE A 14 -6.14 -2.83 -6.99
C PHE A 14 -4.97 -3.27 -7.88
N SER A 15 -5.04 -4.48 -8.44
CA SER A 15 -3.98 -5.05 -9.28
C SER A 15 -3.78 -4.25 -10.57
N ASP A 16 -4.84 -3.65 -11.10
CA ASP A 16 -4.78 -2.82 -12.30
C ASP A 16 -4.13 -1.45 -12.03
N ILE A 17 -4.27 -0.91 -10.81
CA ILE A 17 -3.89 0.50 -10.52
C ILE A 17 -2.65 0.67 -9.63
N TYR A 18 -2.16 -0.37 -8.93
CA TYR A 18 -1.09 -0.20 -7.95
C TYR A 18 0.20 0.40 -8.56
N GLU A 19 0.49 0.10 -9.82
CA GLU A 19 1.63 0.68 -10.54
C GLU A 19 1.46 2.18 -10.80
N ALA A 20 0.23 2.63 -11.07
CA ALA A 20 -0.08 4.05 -11.18
C ALA A 20 0.02 4.75 -9.82
N ILE A 21 -0.41 4.08 -8.74
CA ILE A 21 -0.33 4.60 -7.37
C ILE A 21 1.14 4.85 -6.97
N ILE A 22 2.05 3.90 -7.20
CA ILE A 22 3.47 4.07 -6.83
C ILE A 22 4.17 5.18 -7.63
N GLN A 23 3.69 5.50 -8.84
CA GLN A 23 4.21 6.57 -9.67
C GLN A 23 3.57 7.93 -9.33
N THR A 24 2.49 7.93 -8.56
CA THR A 24 1.76 9.15 -8.20
C THR A 24 2.49 9.87 -7.05
N PRO A 25 2.90 11.13 -7.25
CA PRO A 25 3.39 11.95 -6.15
C PRO A 25 2.26 12.13 -5.13
N LEU A 26 2.56 11.77 -3.88
CA LEU A 26 1.64 11.85 -2.75
C LEU A 26 2.44 12.22 -1.50
N GLN A 27 2.06 13.30 -0.82
CA GLN A 27 2.66 13.76 0.44
C GLN A 27 2.05 13.05 1.64
N GLU A 28 2.70 13.17 2.80
CA GLU A 28 2.10 12.75 4.07
C GLU A 28 0.84 13.58 4.33
N ASP A 29 -0.20 12.93 4.86
CA ASP A 29 -1.51 13.52 5.11
C ASP A 29 -2.25 14.03 3.85
N GLU A 30 -1.81 13.64 2.66
CA GLU A 30 -2.49 13.95 1.40
C GLU A 30 -3.43 12.80 1.00
N GLU A 31 -4.65 13.14 0.61
CA GLU A 31 -5.60 12.25 -0.06
C GLU A 31 -5.69 12.58 -1.55
N LYS A 32 -5.77 11.54 -2.38
CA LYS A 32 -5.93 11.68 -3.82
C LYS A 32 -6.78 10.55 -4.40
N GLU A 33 -7.45 10.82 -5.50
CA GLU A 33 -8.16 9.79 -6.26
C GLU A 33 -7.30 9.31 -7.45
N VAL A 34 -7.17 7.99 -7.59
CA VAL A 34 -6.53 7.32 -8.73
C VAL A 34 -7.53 6.32 -9.29
N GLU A 35 -8.01 6.57 -10.50
CA GLU A 35 -8.95 5.69 -11.21
C GLU A 35 -10.19 5.31 -10.38
N GLY A 36 -10.77 6.28 -9.66
CA GLY A 36 -11.94 6.06 -8.82
C GLY A 36 -11.64 5.44 -7.44
N VAL A 37 -10.37 5.16 -7.13
CA VAL A 37 -9.94 4.65 -5.82
C VAL A 37 -9.23 5.74 -5.04
N MET A 38 -9.65 5.93 -3.80
CA MET A 38 -8.99 6.85 -2.88
C MET A 38 -7.68 6.26 -2.36
N ILE A 39 -6.63 7.06 -2.41
CA ILE A 39 -5.33 6.78 -1.81
C ILE A 39 -4.98 7.86 -0.79
N TYR A 40 -4.23 7.46 0.25
CA TYR A 40 -3.80 8.36 1.31
C TYR A 40 -2.33 8.14 1.67
N GLY A 41 -1.60 9.24 1.80
CA GLY A 41 -0.20 9.23 2.21
C GLY A 41 -0.08 9.04 3.71
N ALA A 42 -0.03 7.79 4.15
CA ALA A 42 0.05 7.40 5.57
C ALA A 42 1.40 7.67 6.25
N GLY A 43 2.30 8.41 5.59
CA GLY A 43 3.62 8.76 6.10
C GLY A 43 4.57 7.57 6.15
N GLU A 44 5.39 7.51 7.20
CA GLU A 44 6.40 6.47 7.39
C GLU A 44 5.98 5.40 8.40
N VAL A 45 6.25 4.14 8.06
CA VAL A 45 6.11 3.00 8.96
C VAL A 45 7.47 2.45 9.38
N PRO A 46 7.60 1.96 10.64
CA PRO A 46 8.86 1.39 11.12
C PRO A 46 9.19 0.07 10.43
N ALA A 47 10.48 -0.30 10.38
CA ALA A 47 10.96 -1.52 9.71
C ALA A 47 10.21 -2.81 10.12
N GLN A 48 9.91 -2.94 11.42
CA GLN A 48 9.19 -4.09 11.99
C GLN A 48 7.68 -4.14 11.68
N TYR A 49 7.14 -3.13 10.99
CA TYR A 49 5.70 -3.04 10.73
C TYR A 49 5.18 -4.22 9.91
N VAL A 50 5.87 -4.55 8.81
CA VAL A 50 5.53 -5.70 7.95
C VAL A 50 5.54 -7.01 8.73
N ASP A 51 6.53 -7.21 9.59
CA ASP A 51 6.65 -8.43 10.39
C ASP A 51 5.49 -8.58 11.38
N ARG A 52 5.07 -7.47 12.00
CA ARG A 52 3.90 -7.44 12.89
C ARG A 52 2.61 -7.72 12.12
N MET A 53 2.44 -7.13 10.94
CA MET A 53 1.23 -7.30 10.13
C MET A 53 1.09 -8.72 9.60
N ARG A 54 2.19 -9.35 9.17
CA ARG A 54 2.21 -10.74 8.72
C ARG A 54 1.72 -11.74 9.78
N GLN A 55 1.88 -11.44 11.07
CA GLN A 55 1.44 -12.31 12.16
C GLN A 55 -0.07 -12.22 12.43
N LYS A 56 -0.76 -11.19 11.92
CA LYS A 56 -2.20 -11.01 12.11
C LYS A 56 -2.99 -11.94 11.20
N ARG A 57 -4.05 -12.55 11.74
CA ARG A 57 -5.01 -13.33 10.95
C ARG A 57 -5.75 -12.39 9.99
N GLY A 58 -5.97 -12.85 8.76
CA GLY A 58 -6.68 -12.08 7.74
C GLY A 58 -5.84 -11.01 7.05
N VAL A 59 -4.53 -10.96 7.32
CA VAL A 59 -3.60 -10.12 6.56
C VAL A 59 -2.90 -10.98 5.51
N VAL A 60 -2.96 -10.55 4.25
CA VAL A 60 -2.18 -11.14 3.17
C VAL A 60 -0.99 -10.23 2.89
N VAL A 61 0.20 -10.82 2.74
CA VAL A 61 1.44 -10.09 2.46
C VAL A 61 1.98 -10.55 1.11
N MET A 62 2.04 -9.63 0.15
CA MET A 62 2.64 -9.81 -1.16
C MET A 62 3.91 -8.99 -1.28
N LYS A 63 4.94 -9.53 -1.96
CA LYS A 63 6.19 -8.83 -2.24
C LYS A 63 6.41 -8.75 -3.73
N VAL A 64 6.56 -7.55 -4.28
CA VAL A 64 6.89 -7.34 -5.68
C VAL A 64 8.40 -7.14 -5.78
N LYS A 65 9.12 -8.22 -6.10
CA LYS A 65 10.59 -8.28 -6.00
C LYS A 65 11.28 -7.23 -6.87
N ASP A 66 10.78 -7.04 -8.09
CA ASP A 66 11.41 -6.15 -9.08
C ASP A 66 11.35 -4.68 -8.67
N LEU A 67 10.36 -4.32 -7.84
CA LEU A 67 10.16 -2.96 -7.34
C LEU A 67 10.58 -2.80 -5.87
N GLY A 68 10.94 -3.88 -5.18
CA GLY A 68 11.28 -3.86 -3.75
C GLY A 68 10.13 -3.47 -2.83
N ILE A 69 8.88 -3.45 -3.31
CA ILE A 69 7.70 -3.03 -2.54
C ILE A 69 7.04 -4.21 -1.83
N THR A 70 6.37 -3.91 -0.72
CA THR A 70 5.51 -4.87 0.00
C THR A 70 4.07 -4.37 -0.02
N ILE A 71 3.14 -5.23 -0.39
CA ILE A 71 1.71 -4.96 -0.40
C ILE A 71 1.07 -5.76 0.73
N LEU A 72 0.29 -5.09 1.57
CA LEU A 72 -0.51 -5.71 2.61
C LEU A 72 -1.98 -5.57 2.24
N GLN A 73 -2.73 -6.67 2.22
CA GLN A 73 -4.19 -6.62 2.16
C GLN A 73 -4.74 -6.94 3.55
N HIS A 74 -5.62 -6.10 4.08
CA HIS A 74 -6.32 -6.39 5.32
C HIS A 74 -7.70 -5.71 5.37
N GLY A 75 -8.74 -6.51 5.61
CA GLY A 75 -10.12 -6.00 5.59
C GLY A 75 -10.51 -5.47 4.22
N GLU A 76 -10.83 -4.19 4.15
CA GLU A 76 -11.31 -3.49 2.94
C GLU A 76 -10.30 -2.47 2.40
N GLN A 77 -9.02 -2.67 2.68
CA GLN A 77 -7.94 -1.80 2.20
C GLN A 77 -6.68 -2.57 1.85
N PHE A 78 -5.87 -1.94 1.00
CA PHE A 78 -4.50 -2.32 0.73
C PHE A 78 -3.54 -1.26 1.27
N GLU A 79 -2.34 -1.69 1.65
CA GLU A 79 -1.23 -0.80 1.97
C GLU A 79 -0.05 -1.13 1.07
N ILE A 80 0.49 -0.10 0.41
CA ILE A 80 1.72 -0.21 -0.37
C ILE A 80 2.86 0.38 0.45
N ILE A 81 3.81 -0.47 0.82
CA ILE A 81 5.01 -0.10 1.55
C ILE A 81 6.16 0.00 0.57
N LEU A 82 6.64 1.23 0.40
CA LEU A 82 7.76 1.60 -0.45
C LEU A 82 9.05 1.58 0.38
N PRO A 83 10.16 1.04 -0.15
CA PRO A 83 11.45 1.14 0.50
C PRO A 83 11.85 2.61 0.66
N GLU A 84 12.66 2.91 1.69
CA GLU A 84 13.36 4.20 1.76
C GLU A 84 14.37 4.26 0.60
N GLN A 85 14.39 5.38 -0.14
CA GLN A 85 15.43 5.66 -1.14
C GLN A 85 16.74 6.03 -0.46
#